data_AF-A0A1Q7Q822-F1
#
_entry.id   AF-A0A1Q7Q822-F1
#
_cell.length_a   1.000
_cell.length_b   1.000
_cell.length_c   1.000
_cell.angle_alpha   90.00
_cell.angle_beta   90.00
_cell.angle_gamma   90.00
#
_symmetry.space_group_name_H-M   'P 1'
#
loop_
_entity.id
_entity.type
_entity.pdbx_description
1 polymer ?
#
loop_
_entity_poly.entity_id
_entity_poly.type
_entity_poly.pdbx_seq_one_letter_code
_entity_poly.pdbx_strand_id
1 'polypeptide(L)' 'MAPAQLDEAELKRELGSLDELLGDTRVRFRQGKTQFASLQKLIDVDMDIRNALARPLSAELQLDVRRLIARLHTLDPH' A
#
# COMPACT_ATOMS: atom_id res chain seq x y z
N MET A 1 5.85 17.67 -19.90
CA MET A 1 5.30 17.08 -18.66
C MET A 1 5.82 17.92 -17.51
N ALA A 2 4.95 18.61 -16.78
CA ALA A 2 5.37 19.34 -15.59
C ALA A 2 5.92 18.33 -14.56
N PRO A 3 6.98 18.66 -13.80
CA PRO A 3 7.42 17.80 -12.70
C PRO A 3 6.24 17.63 -11.77
N ALA A 4 5.90 16.38 -11.42
CA ALA A 4 4.85 16.11 -10.46
C ALA A 4 5.22 16.82 -9.16
N GLN A 5 4.58 17.96 -8.90
CA GLN A 5 4.75 18.66 -7.64
C GLN A 5 4.23 17.73 -6.56
N LEU A 6 5.09 17.45 -5.58
CA LEU A 6 4.69 16.71 -4.40
C LEU A 6 3.56 17.49 -3.71
N ASP A 7 2.37 16.90 -3.68
CA ASP A 7 1.30 17.35 -2.81
C ASP A 7 1.41 16.56 -1.50
N GLU A 8 2.02 17.17 -0.49
CA GLU A 8 2.20 16.52 0.81
C GLU A 8 0.89 16.16 1.50
N ALA A 9 -0.18 16.94 1.27
CA ALA A 9 -1.48 16.67 1.86
C ALA A 9 -2.14 15.45 1.18
N GLU A 10 -2.03 15.36 -0.15
CA GLU A 10 -2.43 14.18 -0.90
C GLU A 10 -1.63 12.94 -0.48
N LEU A 11 -0.30 13.04 -0.42
CA LEU A 11 0.56 11.92 -0.03
C LEU A 11 0.25 11.42 1.38
N LYS A 12 0.02 12.31 2.36
CA LYS A 12 -0.39 11.89 3.71
C LYS A 12 -1.74 11.15 3.71
N ARG A 13 -2.69 11.57 2.87
CA ARG A 13 -3.97 10.86 2.71
C ARG A 13 -3.78 9.48 2.07
N GLU A 14 -2.96 9.41 1.03
CA GLU A 14 -2.64 8.14 0.35
C GLU A 14 -1.92 7.17 1.30
N LEU A 15 -0.97 7.65 2.12
CA LEU A 15 -0.29 6.85 3.15
C LEU A 15 -1.27 6.32 4.21
N GLY A 16 -2.21 7.16 4.67
CA GLY A 16 -3.26 6.72 5.60
C GLY A 16 -4.17 5.66 4.99
N SER A 17 -4.58 5.85 3.73
CA SER A 17 -5.39 4.88 2.99
C SER A 17 -4.65 3.55 2.79
N LEU A 18 -3.34 3.61 2.55
CA LEU A 18 -2.50 2.43 2.40
C LEU A 18 -2.38 1.62 3.71
N ASP A 19 -2.25 2.29 4.85
CA ASP A 19 -2.19 1.64 6.17
C ASP A 19 -3.54 0.98 6.53
N GLU A 20 -4.66 1.67 6.27
CA GLU A 20 -6.00 1.13 6.46
C GLU A 20 -6.24 -0.12 5.58
N LEU A 21 -5.91 -0.02 4.28
CA LEU A 21 -6.06 -1.13 3.35
C LEU A 21 -5.21 -2.34 3.78
N LEU A 22 -3.98 -2.13 4.24
CA LEU A 22 -3.14 -3.21 4.78
C LEU A 22 -3.77 -3.85 6.02
N GLY A 23 -4.34 -3.05 6.92
CA GLY A 23 -5.07 -3.52 8.09
C GLY A 23 -6.23 -4.43 7.73
N ASP A 24 -7.07 -4.01 6.80
CA ASP A 24 -8.22 -4.77 6.32
C ASP A 24 -7.81 -6.06 5.61
N THR A 25 -6.81 -5.98 4.72
CA THR A 25 -6.25 -7.15 4.05
C THR A 25 -5.71 -8.18 5.04
N ARG A 26 -5.03 -7.76 6.12
CA ARG A 26 -4.58 -8.69 7.19
C ARG A 26 -5.75 -9.35 7.91
N VAL A 27 -6.83 -8.62 8.18
CA VAL A 27 -8.03 -9.17 8.82
C VAL A 27 -8.69 -10.20 7.90
N ARG A 28 -8.92 -9.83 6.63
CA ARG A 28 -9.51 -10.74 5.63
C ARG A 28 -8.65 -11.98 5.41
N PHE A 29 -7.33 -11.84 5.38
CA PHE A 29 -6.41 -12.97 5.26
C PHE A 29 -6.51 -13.93 6.45
N ARG A 30 -6.51 -13.41 7.69
CA ARG A 30 -6.71 -14.24 8.89
C ARG A 30 -8.06 -14.96 8.91
N GLN A 31 -9.07 -14.38 8.25
CA GLN A 31 -10.40 -14.98 8.10
C GLN A 31 -10.50 -15.94 6.89
N GLY A 32 -9.42 -16.12 6.12
CA GLY A 32 -9.43 -16.95 4.91
C GLY A 32 -10.28 -16.38 3.77
N LYS A 33 -10.59 -15.07 3.79
CA LYS A 33 -11.46 -14.41 2.80
C LYS A 33 -10.72 -13.88 1.58
N THR A 34 -9.39 -13.84 1.63
CA THR A 34 -8.53 -13.34 0.55
C THR A 34 -7.99 -14.49 -0.29
N GLN A 35 -7.83 -14.28 -1.60
CA GLN A 35 -7.29 -15.28 -2.51
C GLN A 35 -5.75 -15.31 -2.57
N PHE A 36 -5.03 -14.79 -1.57
CA PHE A 36 -3.56 -14.80 -1.59
C PHE A 36 -3.07 -16.24 -1.84
N ALA A 37 -2.45 -16.44 -3.01
CA ALA A 37 -1.94 -17.75 -3.41
C ALA A 37 -0.90 -18.32 -2.42
N SER A 38 -0.33 -17.49 -1.55
CA SER A 38 0.51 -17.90 -0.43
C SER A 38 0.61 -16.81 0.66
N LEU A 39 0.86 -17.24 1.91
CA LEU A 39 1.21 -16.37 3.04
C LEU A 39 2.43 -15.48 2.73
N GLN A 40 3.37 -15.98 1.93
CA GLN A 40 4.57 -15.25 1.56
C GLN A 40 4.24 -13.94 0.80
N LYS A 41 3.24 -13.96 -0.08
CA LYS A 41 2.82 -12.75 -0.80
C LYS A 41 2.32 -11.65 0.13
N LEU A 42 1.64 -12.03 1.21
CA LEU A 42 1.22 -11.08 2.23
C LEU A 42 2.43 -10.52 2.98
N ILE A 43 3.38 -11.38 3.40
CA ILE A 43 4.60 -10.95 4.07
C ILE A 43 5.39 -9.94 3.22
N ASP A 44 5.55 -10.24 1.92
CA ASP A 44 6.30 -9.37 1.01
C ASP A 44 5.62 -8.00 0.86
N VAL A 45 4.30 -7.96 0.63
CA VAL A 45 3.57 -6.69 0.48
C VAL A 45 3.53 -5.90 1.80
N ASP A 46 3.44 -6.60 2.93
CA ASP A 46 3.45 -6.00 4.27
C ASP A 46 4.78 -5.29 4.54
N MET A 47 5.89 -5.95 4.20
CA MET A 47 7.22 -5.39 4.35
C MET A 47 7.41 -4.18 3.43
N ASP A 48 6.99 -4.27 2.16
CA ASP A 48 7.08 -3.17 1.20
C ASP A 48 6.30 -1.92 1.70
N ILE A 49 5.11 -2.13 2.26
CA ILE A 49 4.28 -1.04 2.79
C ILE A 49 4.88 -0.44 4.05
N ARG A 50 5.33 -1.24 5.01
CA ARG A 50 6.00 -0.71 6.22
C ARG A 50 7.24 0.09 5.85
N ASN A 51 8.00 -0.35 4.85
CA ASN A 51 9.15 0.37 4.35
C ASN A 51 8.75 1.71 3.71
N ALA A 52 7.66 1.75 2.94
CA ALA A 52 7.14 3.00 2.37
C ALA A 52 6.68 3.99 3.46
N LEU A 53 5.95 3.50 4.48
CA LEU A 53 5.47 4.32 5.61
C LEU A 53 6.62 4.93 6.44
N ALA A 54 7.79 4.28 6.48
CA ALA A 54 8.97 4.76 7.19
C ALA A 54 9.83 5.76 6.39
N ARG A 55 9.56 5.95 5.08
CA ARG A 55 10.33 6.86 4.23
C ARG A 55 9.89 8.31 4.41
N PRO A 56 10.81 9.28 4.23
CA PRO A 56 10.44 10.69 4.19
C PRO A 56 9.53 10.98 2.98
N LEU A 57 8.67 12.00 3.12
CA LEU A 57 7.77 12.42 2.05
C LEU A 57 8.57 12.88 0.83
N SER A 58 8.27 12.28 -0.32
CA SER A 58 8.91 12.60 -1.59
C SER A 58 7.99 12.25 -2.76
N ALA A 59 8.22 12.85 -3.94
CA ALA A 59 7.47 12.51 -5.15
C ALA A 59 7.67 11.03 -5.55
N GLU A 60 8.85 10.47 -5.24
CA GLU A 60 9.15 9.05 -5.43
C GLU A 60 8.30 8.17 -4.50
N LEU A 61 8.17 8.56 -3.23
CA LEU A 61 7.30 7.88 -2.28
C LEU A 61 5.84 7.92 -2.74
N GLN A 62 5.37 9.03 -3.29
CA GLN A 62 4.01 9.13 -3.83
C GLN A 62 3.75 8.13 -4.97
N LEU A 63 4.71 7.97 -5.88
CA LEU A 63 4.61 6.96 -6.94
C LEU A 63 4.62 5.53 -6.36
N ASP A 64 5.47 5.27 -5.38
CA ASP A 64 5.54 3.95 -4.72
C ASP A 64 4.25 3.62 -3.96
N VAL A 65 3.68 4.57 -3.22
CA VAL A 65 2.40 4.39 -2.50
C VAL A 65 1.29 4.04 -3.48
N ARG A 66 1.15 4.77 -4.59
CA ARG A 66 0.15 4.47 -5.63
C ARG A 66 0.31 3.08 -6.23
N ARG A 67 1.56 2.65 -6.45
CA ARG A 67 1.86 1.27 -6.93
C ARG A 67 1.49 0.22 -5.89
N LEU A 68 1.75 0.47 -4.62
CA LEU A 68 1.41 -0.45 -3.52
C LEU A 68 -0.10 -0.60 -3.33
N ILE A 69 -0.86 0.51 -3.40
CA ILE A 69 -2.33 0.46 -3.39
C ILE A 69 -2.86 -0.39 -4.55
N ALA A 70 -2.39 -0.14 -5.77
CA ALA A 70 -2.81 -0.91 -6.94
C ALA A 70 -2.46 -2.40 -6.82
N ARG A 71 -1.27 -2.71 -6.27
CA ARG A 71 -0.83 -4.09 -6.02
C ARG A 71 -1.71 -4.77 -4.97
N LEU A 72 -2.06 -4.09 -3.89
CA LEU A 72 -2.98 -4.63 -2.88
C LEU A 72 -4.36 -4.92 -3.47
N HIS A 73 -4.96 -3.99 -4.22
CA HIS A 73 -6.24 -4.22 -4.89
C HIS A 73 -6.20 -5.39 -5.88
N THR A 74 -5.07 -5.61 -6.55
CA THR A 74 -4.90 -6.76 -7.46
C THR A 74 -4.87 -8.08 -6.70
N LEU A 75 -4.29 -8.09 -5.49
CA LEU A 75 -4.16 -9.28 -4.66
C LEU A 75 -5.43 -9.56 -3.83
N ASP A 76 -6.16 -8.52 -3.48
CA ASP A 76 -7.36 -8.55 -2.64
C ASP A 76 -8.40 -7.55 -3.20
N PRO A 77 -9.23 -7.95 -4.19
CA PRO A 77 -10.13 -7.06 -4.92
C PRO A 77 -11.43 -6.69 -4.16
N HIS A 78 -11.34 -6.50 -2.84
CA HIS A 78 -12.46 -6.27 -1.93
C HIS A 78 -12.52 -4.87 -1.33
#